data_AF-A0A7S2Z0V0-F1
#
_entry.id   AF-A0A7S2Z0V0-F1
#
_cell.length_a   1.000
_cell.length_b   1.000
_cell.length_c   1.000
_cell.angle_alpha   90.00
_cell.angle_beta   90.00
_cell.angle_gamma   90.00
#
_symmetry.space_group_name_H-M   'P 1'
#
loop_
_entity.id
_entity.type
_entity.pdbx_description
1 polymer ?
#
loop_
_entity_poly.entity_id
_entity_poly.type
_entity_poly.pdbx_seq_one_letter_code
_entity_poly.pdbx_strand_id
1 'polypeptide(L)'
;KYFRGAGPAEGSGEGAEDRGAALEYGEFGERHLCDDAFLVRSEVMALSDCGKIIDEAEAHARERNGWSTKRHYSVPTTDIPAHALKSTLALLNTCLQERIFPAISHKFGEEMADLQVH
;
A
#
# COMPACT_ATOMS: atom_id res chain seq x y z
N LYS A 1 32.14 -7.70 -31.24
CA LYS A 1 32.73 -6.44 -31.74
C LYS A 1 32.23 -5.33 -30.80
N TYR A 2 32.95 -4.70 -29.87
CA TYR A 2 34.37 -4.67 -29.44
C TYR A 2 34.44 -4.05 -28.01
N PHE A 3 35.43 -4.23 -27.13
CA PHE A 3 36.64 -5.09 -27.11
C PHE A 3 36.99 -5.59 -25.68
N ARG A 4 37.94 -4.95 -24.98
CA ARG A 4 38.42 -5.19 -23.58
C ARG A 4 39.18 -3.95 -23.07
N GLY A 5 39.22 -3.79 -21.75
CA GLY A 5 40.27 -3.12 -20.96
C GLY A 5 40.07 -3.52 -19.49
N ALA A 6 40.83 -4.49 -18.96
CA ALA A 6 42.14 -4.30 -18.31
C ALA A 6 42.02 -3.55 -16.97
N GLY A 7 42.15 -4.27 -15.85
CA GLY A 7 42.19 -3.70 -14.50
C GLY A 7 43.58 -3.79 -13.86
N PRO A 8 43.82 -3.12 -12.71
CA PRO A 8 44.88 -3.44 -11.75
C PRO A 8 44.34 -4.43 -10.69
N ALA A 9 45.04 -5.53 -10.37
CA ALA A 9 46.28 -5.62 -9.60
C ALA A 9 46.01 -5.56 -8.08
N GLU A 10 46.38 -6.65 -7.40
CA GLU A 10 46.04 -6.94 -6.00
C GLU A 10 46.86 -6.09 -5.03
N GLY A 11 46.22 -5.65 -3.93
CA GLY A 11 46.87 -4.97 -2.82
C GLY A 11 46.38 -5.59 -1.50
N SER A 12 47.16 -6.51 -0.95
CA SER A 12 46.92 -7.13 0.35
C SER A 12 47.13 -6.13 1.49
N GLY A 13 46.10 -5.91 2.29
CA GLY A 13 46.16 -5.14 3.54
C GLY A 13 45.24 -5.76 4.59
N GLU A 14 45.81 -6.16 5.72
CA GLU A 14 45.11 -6.85 6.80
C GLU A 14 44.23 -5.92 7.65
N GLY A 15 43.20 -6.49 8.27
CA GLY A 15 42.58 -5.92 9.48
C GLY A 15 41.41 -4.95 9.27
N ALA A 16 40.21 -5.50 9.10
CA ALA A 16 38.98 -4.82 9.49
C ALA A 16 38.08 -5.83 10.20
N GLU A 17 37.71 -5.54 11.46
CA GLU A 17 36.81 -6.38 12.25
C GLU A 17 35.44 -6.46 11.57
N ASP A 18 34.95 -7.68 11.26
CA ASP A 18 33.58 -7.91 10.81
C ASP A 18 32.59 -7.72 11.97
N ARG A 19 32.41 -6.45 12.35
CA ARG A 19 31.26 -6.02 13.13
C ARG A 19 30.09 -5.96 12.17
N GLY A 20 29.46 -7.12 11.98
CA GLY A 20 28.20 -7.24 11.25
C GLY A 20 27.21 -6.21 11.79
N ALA A 21 27.10 -5.10 11.07
CA ALA A 21 26.14 -4.05 11.37
C ALA A 21 24.75 -4.61 11.07
N ALA A 22 24.13 -5.17 12.10
CA ALA A 22 22.68 -5.31 12.11
C ALA A 22 22.13 -3.93 11.71
N LEU A 23 21.42 -3.90 10.58
CA LEU A 23 20.67 -2.72 10.20
C LEU A 23 19.63 -2.53 11.31
N GLU A 24 19.92 -1.63 12.25
CA GLU A 24 18.92 -1.16 13.19
C GLU A 24 17.77 -0.65 12.34
N TYR A 25 16.64 -1.36 12.44
CA TYR A 25 15.36 -0.87 11.97
C TYR A 25 15.03 0.32 12.87
N GLY A 26 15.60 1.47 12.51
CA GLY A 26 15.51 2.69 13.29
C GLY A 26 14.06 2.93 13.65
N GLU A 27 13.82 3.19 14.94
CA GLU A 27 12.47 3.39 15.46
C GLU A 27 11.75 4.37 14.54
N PHE A 28 10.70 3.89 13.86
CA PHE A 28 9.82 4.75 13.08
C PHE A 28 9.09 5.64 14.08
N GLY A 29 9.76 6.73 14.45
CA GLY A 29 9.29 7.70 15.43
C GLY A 29 7.87 8.09 15.10
N GLU A 30 7.04 8.17 16.14
CA GLU A 30 5.61 8.41 15.99
C GLU A 30 5.40 9.71 15.21
N ARG A 31 5.16 9.55 13.90
CA ARG A 31 4.62 10.62 13.06
C ARG A 31 3.31 11.01 13.73
N HIS A 32 3.35 12.15 14.42
CA HIS A 32 2.17 12.77 14.99
C HIS A 32 1.28 13.15 13.81
N LEU A 33 0.41 12.21 13.44
CA LEU A 33 -0.79 12.50 12.71
C LEU A 33 -1.54 13.53 13.57
N CYS A 34 -2.05 14.59 12.93
CA CYS A 34 -2.91 15.54 13.64
C CYS A 34 -4.12 14.81 14.23
N ASP A 35 -4.84 15.43 15.17
CA ASP A 35 -5.95 14.76 15.84
C ASP A 35 -7.01 14.19 14.87
N ASP A 36 -7.12 14.79 13.68
CA ASP A 36 -7.97 14.41 12.54
C ASP A 36 -7.53 13.14 11.78
N ALA A 37 -6.35 12.58 12.07
CA ALA A 37 -5.80 11.41 11.39
C ALA A 37 -5.22 10.39 12.38
N PHE A 38 -5.34 9.11 12.05
CA PHE A 38 -4.81 8.02 12.86
C PHE A 38 -4.45 6.80 12.01
N LEU A 39 -3.56 5.95 12.52
CA LEU A 39 -3.16 4.71 11.87
C LEU A 39 -3.77 3.51 12.61
N VAL A 40 -4.54 2.69 11.88
CA VAL A 40 -4.96 1.38 12.36
C VAL A 40 -3.77 0.42 12.23
N ARG A 41 -3.25 -0.08 13.36
CA ARG A 41 -2.12 -1.03 13.38
C ARG A 41 -2.53 -2.50 13.21
N SER A 42 -3.81 -2.82 13.33
CA SER A 42 -4.36 -4.14 13.00
C SER A 42 -4.59 -4.28 11.50
N GLU A 43 -4.52 -5.51 11.00
CA GLU A 43 -4.83 -5.81 9.60
C GLU A 43 -6.29 -5.45 9.27
N VAL A 44 -6.48 -4.64 8.21
CA VAL A 44 -7.80 -4.28 7.67
C VAL A 44 -8.29 -5.34 6.68
N MET A 45 -7.36 -6.03 6.01
CA MET A 45 -7.60 -6.99 4.94
C MET A 45 -6.46 -8.02 4.91
N ALA A 46 -6.76 -9.27 4.56
CA ALA A 46 -5.74 -10.30 4.38
C ALA A 46 -4.95 -10.08 3.08
N LEU A 47 -3.65 -10.42 3.07
CA LEU A 47 -2.79 -10.30 1.89
C LEU A 47 -3.32 -11.05 0.65
N SER A 48 -4.04 -12.16 0.85
CA SER A 48 -4.69 -12.91 -0.22
C SER A 48 -5.84 -12.15 -0.88
N ASP A 49 -6.55 -11.30 -0.14
CA ASP A 49 -7.63 -10.46 -0.68
C ASP A 49 -7.06 -9.25 -1.43
N CYS A 50 -5.94 -8.67 -0.96
CA CYS A 50 -5.17 -7.70 -1.74
C CYS A 50 -4.76 -8.26 -3.12
N GLY A 51 -4.33 -9.53 -3.17
CA GLY A 51 -4.04 -10.23 -4.43
C GLY A 51 -5.25 -10.30 -5.36
N LYS A 52 -6.42 -10.74 -4.85
CA LYS A 52 -7.67 -10.80 -5.64
C LYS A 52 -8.08 -9.44 -6.22
N ILE A 53 -7.88 -8.36 -5.46
CA ILE A 53 -8.18 -6.99 -5.89
C ILE A 53 -7.26 -6.57 -7.03
N ILE A 54 -5.96 -6.87 -6.94
CA ILE A 54 -4.99 -6.62 -8.01
C ILE A 54 -5.37 -7.42 -9.27
N ASP A 55 -5.64 -8.71 -9.12
CA ASP A 55 -6.01 -9.60 -10.23
C ASP A 55 -7.29 -9.11 -10.97
N GLU A 56 -8.34 -8.73 -10.23
CA GLU A 56 -9.58 -8.20 -10.80
C GLU A 56 -9.36 -6.84 -11.48
N ALA A 57 -8.61 -5.94 -10.85
CA ALA A 57 -8.29 -4.62 -11.41
C ALA A 57 -7.47 -4.73 -12.72
N GLU A 58 -6.44 -5.57 -12.74
CA GLU A 58 -5.65 -5.77 -13.95
C GLU A 58 -6.45 -6.48 -15.06
N ALA A 59 -7.30 -7.46 -14.73
CA ALA A 59 -8.17 -8.10 -15.71
C ALA A 59 -9.12 -7.06 -16.33
N HIS A 60 -9.74 -6.23 -15.49
CA HIS A 60 -10.63 -5.14 -15.92
C HIS A 60 -9.92 -4.10 -16.81
N ALA A 61 -8.66 -3.77 -16.50
CA ALA A 61 -7.82 -2.91 -17.33
C ALA A 61 -7.52 -3.54 -18.69
N ARG A 62 -7.12 -4.83 -18.73
CA ARG A 62 -6.86 -5.58 -19.97
C ARG A 62 -8.09 -5.62 -20.88
N GLU A 63 -9.28 -5.82 -20.32
CA GLU A 63 -10.56 -5.82 -21.06
C GLU A 63 -10.93 -4.45 -21.66
N ARG A 64 -10.49 -3.34 -21.06
CA ARG A 64 -10.92 -1.97 -21.41
C ARG A 64 -9.84 -1.12 -22.08
N ASN A 65 -8.79 -1.76 -22.59
CA ASN A 65 -7.61 -1.12 -23.21
C ASN A 65 -6.79 -0.22 -22.28
N GLY A 66 -6.78 -0.52 -20.97
CA GLY A 66 -5.92 0.11 -19.97
C GLY A 66 -6.66 0.63 -18.73
N TRP A 67 -5.90 1.32 -17.89
CA TRP A 67 -6.38 2.02 -16.71
C TRP A 67 -7.05 3.35 -17.09
N SER A 68 -8.02 3.81 -16.30
CA SER A 68 -8.63 5.13 -16.55
C SER A 68 -7.72 6.23 -16.03
N THR A 69 -7.47 7.24 -16.87
CA THR A 69 -6.84 8.51 -16.49
C THR A 69 -7.84 9.67 -16.41
N LYS A 70 -9.13 9.39 -16.63
CA LYS A 70 -10.22 10.38 -16.67
C LYS A 70 -11.08 10.31 -15.42
N ARG A 71 -10.55 10.78 -14.29
CA ARG A 71 -11.37 11.24 -13.15
C ARG A 71 -11.62 12.74 -13.23
N HIS A 72 -12.69 13.19 -12.57
CA HIS A 72 -13.14 14.57 -12.64
C HIS A 72 -12.34 15.47 -11.66
N TYR A 73 -11.80 16.57 -12.21
CA TYR A 73 -11.67 17.91 -11.59
C TYR A 73 -10.55 18.33 -10.62
N SER A 74 -9.66 17.47 -10.10
CA SER A 74 -8.62 17.97 -9.15
C SER A 74 -7.16 17.56 -9.43
N VAL A 75 -6.89 16.28 -9.69
CA VAL A 75 -5.55 15.75 -10.01
C VAL A 75 -5.73 14.54 -10.96
N PRO A 76 -4.91 14.37 -12.01
CA PRO A 76 -4.96 13.17 -12.83
C PRO A 76 -4.48 11.95 -12.02
N THR A 77 -5.38 11.01 -11.77
CA THR A 77 -5.08 9.69 -11.22
C THR A 77 -5.13 8.63 -12.32
N THR A 78 -4.35 7.56 -12.18
CA THR A 78 -4.43 6.36 -13.02
C THR A 78 -5.05 5.25 -12.19
N ASP A 79 -6.34 4.97 -12.38
CA ASP A 79 -7.10 4.07 -11.51
C ASP A 79 -8.29 3.39 -12.21
N ILE A 80 -9.02 2.59 -11.44
CA ILE A 80 -10.33 2.02 -11.79
C ILE A 80 -11.29 2.35 -10.63
N PRO A 81 -12.54 2.78 -10.90
CA PRO A 81 -13.54 2.98 -9.85
C PRO A 81 -13.98 1.64 -9.26
N ALA A 82 -14.01 1.54 -7.92
CA ALA A 82 -14.32 0.28 -7.22
C ALA A 82 -15.66 -0.35 -7.62
N HIS A 83 -16.68 0.44 -7.96
CA HIS A 83 -17.97 -0.09 -8.43
C HIS A 83 -17.91 -0.86 -9.76
N ALA A 84 -16.81 -0.73 -10.52
CA ALA A 84 -16.56 -1.47 -11.75
C ALA A 84 -15.90 -2.85 -11.49
N LEU A 85 -15.44 -3.09 -10.25
CA LEU A 85 -14.79 -4.31 -9.77
C LEU A 85 -15.69 -4.94 -8.69
N LYS A 86 -16.56 -5.87 -9.10
CA LYS A 86 -17.66 -6.35 -8.25
C LYS A 86 -17.17 -7.12 -7.02
N SER A 87 -16.12 -7.91 -7.17
CA SER A 87 -15.57 -8.74 -6.09
C SER A 87 -14.80 -7.88 -5.10
N THR A 88 -14.00 -6.95 -5.61
CA THR A 88 -13.31 -5.88 -4.88
C THR A 88 -14.30 -5.04 -4.07
N LEU A 89 -15.41 -4.58 -4.66
CA LEU A 89 -16.42 -3.80 -3.93
C LEU A 89 -17.02 -4.59 -2.77
N ALA A 90 -17.32 -5.89 -2.97
CA ALA A 90 -17.83 -6.74 -1.89
C ALA A 90 -16.80 -6.89 -0.74
N LEU A 91 -15.54 -7.14 -1.06
CA LEU A 91 -14.45 -7.22 -0.08
C LEU A 91 -14.26 -5.90 0.68
N LEU A 92 -14.26 -4.76 -0.03
CA LEU A 92 -14.15 -3.44 0.58
C LEU A 92 -15.32 -3.15 1.53
N ASN A 93 -16.55 -3.50 1.15
CA ASN A 93 -17.73 -3.34 2.00
C ASN A 93 -17.65 -4.19 3.28
N THR A 94 -17.13 -5.42 3.20
CA THR A 94 -16.85 -6.24 4.40
C THR A 94 -15.78 -5.61 5.28
N CYS A 95 -14.63 -5.19 4.72
CA CYS A 95 -13.57 -4.52 5.48
C CYS A 95 -14.05 -3.20 6.13
N LEU A 96 -14.92 -2.45 5.46
CA LEU A 96 -15.53 -1.24 6.00
C LEU A 96 -16.31 -1.55 7.28
N GLN A 97 -17.27 -2.48 7.21
CA GLN A 97 -18.13 -2.84 8.33
C GLN A 97 -17.37 -3.53 9.48
N GLU A 98 -16.47 -4.46 9.18
CA GLU A 98 -15.81 -5.30 10.20
C GLU A 98 -14.57 -4.66 10.85
N ARG A 99 -13.90 -3.72 10.17
CA ARG A 99 -12.58 -3.23 10.58
C ARG A 99 -12.47 -1.71 10.61
N ILE A 100 -12.84 -1.04 9.53
CA ILE A 100 -12.60 0.41 9.38
C ILE A 100 -13.59 1.21 10.21
N PHE A 101 -14.88 0.88 10.12
CA PHE A 101 -15.94 1.57 10.86
C PHE A 101 -15.74 1.46 12.38
N PRO A 102 -15.54 0.27 13.00
CA PRO A 102 -15.22 0.18 14.43
C PRO A 102 -14.00 1.01 14.85
N ALA A 103 -12.98 1.13 14.00
CA ALA A 103 -11.80 1.94 14.26
C ALA A 103 -12.10 3.46 14.22
N ILE A 104 -12.93 3.92 13.27
CA ILE A 104 -13.40 5.32 13.18
C ILE A 104 -14.24 5.67 14.41
N SER A 105 -15.24 4.84 14.75
CA SER A 105 -16.09 5.02 15.94
C SER A 105 -15.25 5.13 17.22
N HIS A 106 -14.31 4.22 17.42
CA HIS A 106 -13.43 4.25 18.59
C HIS A 106 -12.51 5.49 18.64
N LYS A 107 -11.99 5.98 17.50
CA LYS A 107 -11.09 7.15 17.47
C LYS A 107 -11.82 8.47 17.66
N PHE A 108 -13.01 8.63 17.06
CA PHE A 108 -13.69 9.93 16.95
C PHE A 108 -14.97 10.04 17.80
N GLY A 109 -15.49 8.92 18.33
CA GLY A 109 -16.74 8.90 19.10
C GLY A 109 -18.01 8.87 18.24
N GLU A 110 -17.88 8.56 16.95
CA GLU A 110 -19.00 8.45 16.01
C GLU A 110 -19.82 7.18 16.24
N GLU A 111 -21.15 7.27 16.09
CA GLU A 111 -22.06 6.13 16.21
C GLU A 111 -22.02 5.22 14.98
N MET A 112 -22.10 3.90 15.20
CA MET A 112 -21.94 2.93 14.11
C MET A 112 -23.10 2.90 13.11
N ALA A 113 -24.26 3.41 13.50
CA ALA A 113 -25.41 3.56 12.60
C ALA A 113 -25.23 4.71 11.58
N ASP A 114 -24.36 5.68 11.86
CA ASP A 114 -24.18 6.88 11.04
C ASP A 114 -23.09 6.71 9.97
N LEU A 115 -22.22 5.70 10.11
CA LEU A 115 -21.20 5.37 9.11
C LEU A 115 -21.77 4.49 7.99
N GLN A 116 -21.82 5.05 6.78
CA GLN A 116 -22.33 4.37 5.58
C GLN A 116 -21.53 4.77 4.33
N VAL A 117 -21.57 3.90 3.32
CA VAL A 117 -21.07 4.20 1.98
C VAL A 117 -22.24 4.14 1.00
N HIS A 118 -22.38 5.17 0.18
CA HIS A 118 -23.44 5.34 -0.82
C HIS A 118 -23.02 4.85 -2.21
#